data_AF-A0AAE0F372-F1
#
_entry.id   AF-A0AAE0F372-F1
#
_cell.length_a   1.000
_cell.length_b   1.000
_cell.length_c   1.000
_cell.angle_alpha   90.00
_cell.angle_beta   90.00
_cell.angle_gamma   90.00
#
_symmetry.space_group_name_H-M   'P 1'
#
loop_
_entity.id
_entity.type
_entity.pdbx_description
1 polymer ?
#
loop_
_entity_poly.entity_id
_entity_poly.type
_entity_poly.pdbx_seq_one_letter_code
_entity_poly.pdbx_strand_id
1 'polypeptide(L)'
;MYVIVFLASILECTGETSERSCYHVSDPGSTWSQGTCKEAQGSSCDLYKDWYQPGTCDAQGFPYKCIGNYQIPFWLKSEDCKACTTLAPESPPCAAAATS
;
A
#
# COMPACT_ATOMS: atom_id res chain seq x y z
N MET A 1 27.09 21.19 -40.91
CA MET A 1 27.32 21.76 -39.56
C MET A 1 26.18 22.73 -39.28
N TYR A 2 25.11 22.23 -38.66
CA TYR A 2 24.00 23.03 -38.10
C TYR A 2 23.78 22.50 -36.70
N VAL A 3 24.24 23.28 -35.72
CA VAL A 3 24.04 23.04 -34.30
C VAL A 3 22.60 23.42 -33.99
N ILE A 4 21.68 22.47 -34.08
CA ILE A 4 20.33 22.66 -33.54
C ILE A 4 20.39 22.26 -32.07
N VAL A 5 20.62 23.28 -31.25
CA VAL A 5 20.43 23.28 -29.81
C VAL A 5 18.94 23.07 -29.55
N PHE A 6 18.47 21.82 -29.55
CA PHE A 6 17.24 21.50 -28.84
C PHE A 6 17.59 21.36 -27.36
N LEU A 7 17.50 22.52 -26.72
CA LEU A 7 17.32 22.73 -25.29
C LEU A 7 16.89 21.45 -24.58
N ALA A 8 17.75 20.99 -23.68
CA ALA A 8 17.36 20.28 -22.48
C ALA A 8 16.43 21.19 -21.68
N SER A 9 15.17 21.25 -22.12
CA SER A 9 14.10 21.87 -21.39
C SER A 9 13.62 20.87 -20.35
N ILE A 10 14.06 21.11 -19.11
CA ILE A 10 13.26 21.06 -17.89
C ILE A 10 12.33 19.84 -17.85
N LEU A 11 12.70 18.73 -17.21
CA LEU A 11 12.45 18.55 -15.78
C LEU A 11 11.20 19.29 -15.28
N GLU A 12 10.10 19.17 -16.00
CA GLU A 12 8.78 19.39 -15.44
C GLU A 12 8.44 18.11 -14.71
N CYS A 13 8.59 18.17 -13.40
CA CYS A 13 7.98 17.27 -12.45
C CYS A 13 6.58 16.92 -12.98
N THR A 14 6.44 15.74 -13.56
CA THR A 14 5.19 15.00 -13.41
C THR A 14 5.16 14.64 -11.93
N GLY A 15 4.84 15.66 -11.11
CA GLY A 15 3.99 15.47 -9.96
C GLY A 15 2.71 14.92 -10.55
N GLU A 16 2.74 13.62 -10.86
CA GLU A 16 1.60 12.77 -10.66
C GLU A 16 0.99 13.30 -9.37
N THR A 17 -0.23 13.80 -9.44
CA THR A 17 -1.11 13.76 -8.29
C THR A 17 -1.30 12.28 -7.95
N SER A 18 -0.20 11.65 -7.54
CA SER A 18 -0.18 10.38 -6.86
C SER A 18 -0.93 10.75 -5.61
N GLU A 19 -2.19 10.31 -5.54
CA GLU A 19 -2.97 10.33 -4.31
C GLU A 19 -1.98 9.95 -3.21
N ARG A 20 -1.62 10.92 -2.36
CA ARG A 20 -0.47 10.75 -1.47
C ARG A 20 -0.83 9.63 -0.51
N SER A 21 -0.41 8.41 -0.84
CA SER A 21 -0.64 7.23 -0.04
C SER A 21 0.44 7.16 1.02
N CYS A 22 0.01 6.80 2.22
CA CYS A 22 0.88 6.53 3.32
C CYS A 22 0.44 5.27 4.02
N TYR A 23 1.38 4.61 4.65
CA TYR A 23 1.16 3.33 5.28
C TYR A 23 1.69 3.31 6.71
N HIS A 24 1.09 2.45 7.51
CA HIS A 24 1.55 2.13 8.85
C HIS A 24 1.58 0.62 9.01
N VAL A 25 2.77 0.06 9.23
CA VAL A 25 2.94 -1.34 9.57
C VAL A 25 2.87 -1.48 11.08
N SER A 26 1.94 -2.32 11.54
CA SER A 26 1.87 -2.76 12.93
C SER A 26 2.59 -4.10 13.08
N ASP A 27 3.40 -4.20 14.14
CA ASP A 27 4.13 -5.39 14.49
C ASP A 27 3.23 -6.64 14.63
N PRO A 28 3.79 -7.84 14.41
CA PRO A 28 3.06 -9.09 14.61
C PRO A 28 2.53 -9.21 16.04
N GLY A 29 1.33 -9.76 16.15
CA GLY A 29 0.63 -9.93 17.41
C GLY A 29 0.01 -11.31 17.54
N SER A 30 -0.76 -11.54 18.59
CA SER A 30 -1.45 -12.81 18.84
C SER A 30 -2.53 -13.15 17.80
N THR A 31 -3.01 -12.15 17.04
CA THR A 31 -4.02 -12.33 15.99
C THR A 31 -3.42 -12.43 14.58
N TRP A 32 -2.32 -11.73 14.32
CA TRP A 32 -1.70 -11.63 12.98
C TRP A 32 -0.21 -11.94 13.11
N SER A 33 0.20 -13.10 12.58
CA SER A 33 1.54 -13.65 12.82
C SER A 33 2.64 -12.88 12.09
N GLN A 34 2.28 -12.16 11.03
CA GLN A 34 3.17 -11.36 10.20
C GLN A 34 2.98 -9.84 10.36
N GLY A 35 2.10 -9.44 11.27
CA GLY A 35 1.68 -8.05 11.42
C GLY A 35 0.60 -7.66 10.42
N THR A 36 0.17 -6.41 10.50
CA THR A 36 -0.81 -5.84 9.58
C THR A 36 -0.31 -4.51 9.04
N CYS A 37 -0.75 -4.13 7.86
CA CYS A 37 -0.47 -2.82 7.31
C CYS A 37 -1.76 -2.04 7.11
N LYS A 38 -1.75 -0.75 7.43
CA LYS A 38 -2.90 0.15 7.20
C LYS A 38 -2.47 1.20 6.22
N GLU A 39 -3.32 1.48 5.24
CA GLU A 39 -3.07 2.52 4.24
C GLU A 39 -4.06 3.66 4.43
N ALA A 40 -3.57 4.88 4.27
CA ALA A 40 -4.35 6.11 4.26
C ALA A 40 -3.94 6.96 3.06
N GLN A 41 -4.79 7.91 2.68
CA GLN A 41 -4.58 8.73 1.49
C GLN A 41 -4.88 10.20 1.78
N GLY A 42 -4.27 11.09 0.99
CA GLY A 42 -4.55 12.52 1.01
C GLY A 42 -4.16 13.17 2.35
N SER A 43 -5.03 14.03 2.89
CA SER A 43 -4.75 14.80 4.11
C SER A 43 -4.59 13.93 5.36
N SER A 44 -5.07 12.69 5.34
CA SER A 44 -4.85 11.75 6.45
C SER A 44 -3.36 11.46 6.65
N CYS A 45 -2.57 11.46 5.58
CA CYS A 45 -1.13 11.27 5.68
C CYS A 45 -0.43 12.43 6.39
N ASP A 46 -0.92 13.66 6.21
CA ASP A 46 -0.38 14.82 6.90
C ASP A 46 -0.79 14.84 8.39
N LEU A 47 -2.02 14.40 8.70
CA LEU A 47 -2.53 14.30 10.07
C LEU A 47 -1.82 13.23 10.90
N TYR A 48 -1.43 12.11 10.28
CA TYR A 48 -0.80 10.97 10.96
C TYR A 48 0.67 10.77 10.59
N LYS A 49 1.34 11.81 10.11
CA LYS A 49 2.75 11.76 9.64
C LYS A 49 3.76 11.17 10.63
N ASP A 50 3.47 11.23 11.93
CA ASP A 50 4.34 10.68 12.98
C ASP A 50 4.25 9.14 13.08
N TRP A 51 3.17 8.57 12.55
CA TRP A 51 2.87 7.14 12.60
C TRP A 51 2.89 6.49 11.20
N TYR A 52 2.51 7.25 10.18
CA TYR A 52 2.39 6.82 8.80
C TYR A 52 3.59 7.30 7.98
N GLN A 53 4.18 6.37 7.23
CA GLN A 53 5.28 6.62 6.31
C GLN A 53 4.71 6.78 4.89
N PRO A 54 5.34 7.60 4.02
CA PRO A 54 4.92 7.71 2.62
C PRO A 54 5.11 6.38 1.88
N GLY A 55 4.09 5.94 1.13
CA GLY A 55 4.07 4.68 0.39
C GLY A 55 2.77 3.90 0.54
N THR A 56 2.73 2.71 -0.03
CA THR A 56 1.57 1.80 0.01
C THR A 56 1.91 0.52 0.76
N CYS A 57 0.90 -0.16 1.30
CA CYS A 57 1.08 -1.44 1.98
C CYS A 57 1.53 -2.57 1.05
N ASP A 58 1.07 -2.53 -0.21
CA ASP A 58 1.49 -3.46 -1.26
C ASP A 58 3.02 -3.42 -1.47
N ALA A 59 3.59 -2.21 -1.58
CA ALA A 59 5.03 -2.01 -1.71
C ALA A 59 5.85 -2.52 -0.50
N GLN A 60 5.21 -2.71 0.66
CA GLN A 60 5.83 -3.25 1.87
C GLN A 60 5.66 -4.77 2.00
N GLY A 61 5.08 -5.44 1.00
CA GLY A 61 4.86 -6.88 1.01
C GLY A 61 3.58 -7.31 1.73
N PHE A 62 2.58 -6.42 1.83
CA PHE A 62 1.24 -6.76 2.31
C PHE A 62 0.22 -6.66 1.15
N PRO A 63 0.19 -7.65 0.24
CA PRO A 63 -0.60 -7.56 -0.99
C PRO A 63 -2.10 -7.86 -0.81
N TYR A 64 -2.56 -8.29 0.38
CA TYR A 64 -3.94 -8.76 0.57
C TYR A 64 -4.80 -7.78 1.38
N LYS A 65 -5.85 -7.23 0.80
CA LYS A 65 -6.77 -6.30 1.48
C LYS A 65 -7.83 -7.09 2.20
N CYS A 66 -7.82 -7.01 3.51
CA CYS A 66 -8.87 -7.53 4.36
C CYS A 66 -9.74 -6.40 4.90
N ILE A 67 -11.06 -6.61 4.88
CA ILE A 67 -12.03 -5.75 5.53
C ILE A 67 -12.30 -6.32 6.91
N GLY A 68 -11.86 -5.58 7.92
CA GLY A 68 -12.10 -5.91 9.31
C GLY A 68 -13.52 -5.70 9.79
N ASN A 69 -13.70 -5.97 11.09
CA ASN A 69 -14.85 -5.46 11.81
C ASN A 69 -14.95 -3.94 11.62
N TYR A 70 -16.18 -3.43 11.49
CA TYR A 70 -16.46 -2.00 11.23
C TYR A 70 -16.03 -1.48 9.85
N GLN A 71 -15.87 -2.37 8.85
CA GLN A 71 -15.50 -2.00 7.48
C GLN A 71 -14.14 -1.30 7.35
N ILE A 72 -13.25 -1.50 8.32
CA ILE A 72 -11.91 -0.90 8.30
C ILE A 72 -10.99 -1.77 7.43
N PRO A 73 -10.48 -1.27 6.30
CA PRO A 73 -9.53 -2.01 5.50
C PRO A 73 -8.17 -2.09 6.20
N PHE A 74 -7.55 -3.26 6.13
CA PHE A 74 -6.16 -3.47 6.49
C PHE A 74 -5.55 -4.49 5.54
N TRP A 75 -4.25 -4.39 5.35
CA TRP A 75 -3.46 -5.19 4.45
C TRP A 75 -2.72 -6.28 5.22
N LEU A 76 -2.68 -7.47 4.64
CA LEU A 76 -2.11 -8.68 5.22
C LEU A 76 -1.07 -9.29 4.29
N LYS A 77 -0.19 -10.10 4.88
CA LYS A 77 0.66 -11.01 4.11
C LYS A 77 -0.11 -12.28 3.74
N SER A 78 0.45 -13.05 2.81
CA SER A 78 -0.11 -14.33 2.36
C SER A 78 -0.39 -15.31 3.50
N GLU A 79 0.47 -15.37 4.52
CA GLU A 79 0.32 -16.32 5.62
C GLU A 79 -0.92 -16.05 6.46
N ASP A 80 -1.24 -14.76 6.67
CA ASP A 80 -2.36 -14.31 7.49
C ASP A 80 -3.65 -14.11 6.68
N CYS A 81 -3.59 -14.20 5.35
CA CYS A 81 -4.72 -13.99 4.45
C CYS A 81 -5.91 -14.91 4.79
N LYS A 82 -5.66 -16.17 5.19
CA LYS A 82 -6.70 -17.13 5.56
C LYS A 82 -7.49 -16.74 6.82
N ALA A 83 -6.92 -15.90 7.68
CA ALA A 83 -7.61 -15.37 8.86
C ALA A 83 -8.51 -14.17 8.52
N CYS A 84 -8.48 -13.69 7.27
CA CYS A 84 -9.38 -12.65 6.81
C CYS A 84 -10.79 -13.18 6.57
N THR A 85 -11.78 -12.61 7.25
CA THR A 85 -13.20 -12.96 7.06
C THR A 85 -13.77 -12.41 5.75
N THR A 86 -13.35 -11.21 5.34
CA THR A 86 -13.87 -10.53 4.15
C THR A 86 -12.73 -9.90 3.36
N LEU A 87 -12.38 -10.48 2.22
CA LEU A 87 -11.43 -9.84 1.30
C LEU A 87 -12.10 -8.69 0.57
N ALA A 88 -11.36 -7.59 0.39
CA ALA A 88 -11.83 -6.54 -0.49
C ALA A 88 -11.84 -7.04 -1.95
N PRO A 89 -12.76 -6.54 -2.79
CA PRO A 89 -12.89 -6.99 -4.19
C PRO A 89 -11.65 -6.68 -5.04
N GLU A 90 -10.85 -5.68 -4.65
CA GLU A 90 -9.58 -5.33 -5.27
C GLU A 90 -8.40 -6.19 -4.81
N SER A 91 -8.57 -6.96 -3.73
CA SER A 91 -7.52 -7.83 -3.21
C SER A 91 -7.35 -9.05 -4.12
N PRO A 92 -6.11 -9.48 -4.40
CA PRO A 92 -5.90 -10.80 -4.97
C PRO A 92 -6.57 -11.85 -4.06
N PRO A 93 -7.12 -12.94 -4.64
CA PRO A 93 -7.70 -14.02 -3.85
C PRO A 93 -6.63 -14.57 -2.89
N CYS A 94 -7.00 -14.83 -1.64
CA CYS A 94 -6.14 -15.57 -0.69
C CYS A 94 -5.83 -16.94 -1.28
N ALA A 95 -4.80 -17.04 -2.08
CA ALA A 95 -4.46 -18.29 -2.71
C ALA A 95 -3.95 -19.24 -1.62
N ALA A 96 -4.53 -20.43 -1.53
CA ALA A 96 -3.75 -21.59 -1.15
C ALA A 96 -2.87 -22.08 -2.32
N ALA A 97 -2.64 -21.29 -3.38
CA ALA A 97 -2.24 -21.79 -4.69
C ALA A 97 -1.32 -20.83 -5.45
N ALA A 98 -0.01 -20.97 -5.23
CA ALA A 98 0.98 -20.85 -6.28
C ALA A 98 1.99 -22.00 -6.13
N THR A 99 1.49 -23.23 -6.04
CA THR A 99 2.25 -24.38 -6.56
C THR A 99 2.05 -24.38 -8.06
N SER A 100 3.04 -23.95 -8.82
CA SER A 100 3.46 -24.50 -10.12
C SER A 100 4.74 -23.80 -10.57
#